data_AF-A0A7R8WG95-F1
#
_entry.id   AF-A0A7R8WG95-F1
#
_cell.length_a   1.000
_cell.length_b   1.000
_cell.length_c   1.000
_cell.angle_alpha   90.00
_cell.angle_beta   90.00
_cell.angle_gamma   90.00
#
_symmetry.space_group_name_H-M   'P 1'
#
loop_
_entity.id
_entity.type
_entity.pdbx_description
1 polymer ?
#
loop_
_entity_poly.entity_id
_entity_poly.type
_entity_poly.pdbx_seq_one_letter_code
_entity_poly.pdbx_strand_id
1 'polypeptide(L)'
;QKSCRNITSEAISYFINPSYPASDQTVQVCDYRIDIPSTRQGKSLDGETTTSRICQVRLDFEEFTLPEPETVAPNIGQCLRSKMMLTGSAGVTYRVAQFCGVLTGQHMYLEINPDLEDSTYFSLMAIIGVENPSDPVPQYSWKIKITQINCATENYLRAPAGCLQYFYGQRGNVESLNSRGTGGYFRSLDYDICLRTELNACAVEWKADAFDIVGSQTPGANGDAVCQQDYLIIPQVILDTGENKDRFCSSVLSNVTGTTPTETAVYMPINGPIAIRFRSNADNLNGQGFRLTFRQLVPSETDLC
;
A
#
# COMPACT_ATOMS: atom_id res chain seq x y z
N GLN A 1 -19.29 -5.36 12.73
CA GLN A 1 -18.84 -3.96 12.52
C GLN A 1 -18.72 -3.29 13.88
N LYS A 2 -17.67 -2.51 14.10
CA LYS A 2 -17.37 -1.81 15.35
C LYS A 2 -16.95 -0.37 15.02
N SER A 3 -17.30 0.56 15.90
CA SER A 3 -16.88 1.96 15.81
C SER A 3 -15.92 2.29 16.96
N CYS A 4 -15.73 3.58 17.25
CA CYS A 4 -14.74 4.09 18.21
C CYS A 4 -14.77 3.40 19.57
N ARG A 5 -13.61 3.37 20.23
CA ARG A 5 -13.37 2.85 21.59
C ARG A 5 -13.76 1.39 21.76
N ASN A 6 -13.78 0.63 20.67
CA ASN A 6 -14.01 -0.82 20.71
C ASN A 6 -12.69 -1.58 20.73
N ILE A 7 -12.77 -2.79 21.27
CA ILE A 7 -11.73 -3.79 21.24
C ILE A 7 -12.33 -5.04 20.59
N THR A 8 -11.55 -5.75 19.77
CA THR A 8 -11.94 -7.05 19.23
C THR A 8 -10.76 -8.02 19.18
N SER A 9 -11.06 -9.30 19.18
CA SER A 9 -10.12 -10.38 18.81
C SER A 9 -10.67 -11.25 17.67
N GLU A 10 -11.77 -10.82 17.03
CA GLU A 10 -12.40 -11.53 15.91
C GLU A 10 -11.42 -11.68 14.74
N ALA A 11 -11.47 -12.84 14.07
CA ALA A 11 -10.64 -13.13 12.91
C ALA A 11 -10.87 -12.15 11.75
N ILE A 12 -12.11 -11.73 11.58
CA ILE A 12 -12.52 -10.68 10.65
C ILE A 12 -13.35 -9.68 11.42
N SER A 13 -12.99 -8.41 11.32
CA SER A 13 -13.78 -7.31 11.88
C SER A 13 -13.84 -6.15 10.90
N TYR A 14 -14.68 -5.16 11.21
CA TYR A 14 -14.86 -3.98 10.39
C TYR A 14 -14.82 -2.75 11.28
N PHE A 15 -13.94 -1.81 10.97
CA PHE A 15 -13.86 -0.51 11.63
C PHE A 15 -14.57 0.54 10.78
N ILE A 16 -15.60 1.16 11.35
CA ILE A 16 -16.44 2.15 10.68
C ILE A 16 -16.44 3.49 11.43
N ASN A 17 -16.60 4.59 10.68
CA ASN A 17 -16.82 5.90 11.29
C ASN A 17 -18.13 5.94 12.08
N PRO A 18 -18.26 6.79 13.12
CA PRO A 18 -19.43 6.83 14.00
C PRO A 18 -20.79 6.89 13.30
N SER A 19 -20.91 7.65 12.22
CA SER A 19 -22.19 7.84 11.52
C SER A 19 -22.39 6.89 10.33
N TYR A 20 -21.52 5.89 10.14
CA TYR A 20 -21.61 4.95 9.01
C TYR A 20 -23.02 4.33 8.90
N PRO A 21 -23.64 4.27 7.70
CA PRO A 21 -23.04 4.48 6.36
C PRO A 21 -22.95 5.93 5.88
N ALA A 22 -23.30 6.92 6.71
CA ALA A 22 -23.12 8.32 6.36
C ALA A 22 -21.69 8.81 6.68
N SER A 23 -21.26 9.86 5.98
CA SER A 23 -20.04 10.60 6.30
C SER A 23 -20.19 11.42 7.59
N ASP A 24 -19.08 11.65 8.29
CA ASP A 24 -18.99 12.54 9.45
C ASP A 24 -18.34 13.89 9.07
N GLN A 25 -18.56 14.90 9.90
CA GLN A 25 -18.04 16.28 9.75
C GLN A 25 -17.71 16.92 11.11
N THR A 26 -17.23 16.13 12.06
CA THR A 26 -16.89 16.61 13.41
C THR A 26 -15.42 16.37 13.72
N VAL A 27 -14.81 17.26 14.49
CA VAL A 27 -13.49 17.03 15.08
C VAL A 27 -13.64 15.90 16.09
N GLN A 28 -12.84 14.85 15.97
CA GLN A 28 -12.87 13.73 16.89
C GLN A 28 -11.58 12.92 16.89
N VAL A 29 -11.38 12.16 17.97
CA VAL A 29 -10.42 11.07 18.04
C VAL A 29 -11.19 9.78 18.22
N CYS A 30 -10.95 8.82 17.33
CA CYS A 30 -11.65 7.55 17.26
C CYS A 30 -10.63 6.42 17.17
N ASP A 31 -10.50 5.63 18.22
CA ASP A 31 -9.62 4.47 18.27
C ASP A 31 -10.39 3.16 18.11
N TYR A 32 -9.74 2.18 17.49
CA TYR A 32 -10.20 0.80 17.44
C TYR A 32 -9.01 -0.13 17.65
N ARG A 33 -9.08 -0.93 18.70
CA ARG A 33 -8.02 -1.87 19.08
C ARG A 33 -8.37 -3.29 18.63
N ILE A 34 -7.37 -3.97 18.08
CA ILE A 34 -7.44 -5.36 17.68
C ILE A 34 -6.41 -6.14 18.49
N ASP A 35 -6.90 -7.03 19.34
CA ASP A 35 -6.09 -8.02 20.04
C ASP A 35 -5.84 -9.21 19.11
N ILE A 36 -4.58 -9.58 18.96
CA ILE A 36 -4.14 -10.69 18.13
C ILE A 36 -3.82 -11.87 19.04
N PRO A 37 -4.68 -12.91 19.07
CA PRO A 37 -4.38 -14.09 19.85
C PRO A 37 -3.18 -14.84 19.24
N SER A 38 -2.33 -15.43 20.08
CA SER A 38 -1.17 -16.23 19.65
C SER A 38 -1.57 -17.41 18.77
N THR A 39 -2.72 -18.01 19.08
CA THR A 39 -3.36 -19.04 18.26
C THR A 39 -4.84 -18.77 18.08
N ARG A 40 -5.40 -19.23 16.96
CA ARG A 40 -6.84 -19.31 16.74
C ARG A 40 -7.25 -20.72 16.35
N GLN A 41 -8.33 -21.16 16.96
CA GLN A 41 -9.06 -22.34 16.52
C GLN A 41 -9.96 -21.98 15.33
N GLY A 42 -9.93 -22.81 14.31
CA GLY A 42 -10.82 -22.79 13.16
C GLY A 42 -11.35 -24.19 12.88
N LYS A 43 -12.20 -24.30 11.88
CA LYS A 43 -12.60 -25.59 11.32
C LYS A 43 -12.09 -25.67 9.88
N SER A 44 -11.42 -26.76 9.54
CA SER A 44 -11.11 -27.09 8.15
C SER A 44 -12.36 -27.51 7.38
N LEU A 45 -12.24 -27.65 6.06
CA LEU A 45 -13.34 -28.01 5.17
C LEU A 45 -13.97 -29.38 5.47
N ASP A 46 -13.21 -30.29 6.06
CA ASP A 46 -13.63 -31.61 6.54
C ASP A 46 -14.24 -31.58 7.97
N GLY A 47 -14.31 -30.40 8.59
CA GLY A 47 -14.91 -30.20 9.91
C GLY A 47 -13.98 -30.45 11.10
N GLU A 48 -12.70 -30.74 10.85
CA GLU A 48 -11.70 -30.91 11.91
C GLU A 48 -11.33 -29.57 12.55
N THR A 49 -11.16 -29.57 13.87
CA THR A 49 -10.71 -28.37 14.59
C THR A 49 -9.21 -28.19 14.35
N THR A 50 -8.85 -27.10 13.68
CA THR A 50 -7.46 -26.74 13.41
C THR A 50 -7.06 -25.58 14.30
N THR A 51 -5.86 -25.63 14.86
CA THR A 51 -5.28 -24.49 15.61
C THR A 51 -4.17 -23.89 14.78
N SER A 52 -4.24 -22.58 14.53
CA SER A 52 -3.27 -21.89 13.70
C SER A 52 -2.78 -20.61 14.37
N ARG A 53 -1.49 -20.31 14.23
CA ARG A 53 -0.90 -19.05 14.66
C ARG A 53 -1.22 -17.94 13.66
N ILE A 54 -1.18 -16.70 14.10
CA ILE A 54 -1.42 -15.52 13.26
C ILE A 54 -0.08 -14.82 12.98
N CYS A 55 0.29 -14.66 11.70
CA CYS A 55 1.53 -13.97 11.31
C CYS A 55 1.30 -12.68 10.54
N GLN A 56 0.08 -12.39 10.11
CA GLN A 56 -0.20 -11.18 9.35
C GLN A 56 -1.59 -10.66 9.66
N VAL A 57 -1.78 -9.37 9.41
CA VAL A 57 -3.08 -8.74 9.34
C VAL A 57 -3.17 -8.00 8.01
N ARG A 58 -4.30 -8.12 7.33
CA ARG A 58 -4.63 -7.34 6.15
C ARG A 58 -5.72 -6.33 6.49
N LEU A 59 -5.49 -5.08 6.12
CA LEU A 59 -6.45 -3.99 6.15
C LEU A 59 -6.94 -3.77 4.72
N ASP A 60 -8.23 -3.95 4.47
CA ASP A 60 -8.87 -3.61 3.20
C ASP A 60 -9.71 -2.34 3.39
N PHE A 61 -9.37 -1.29 2.64
CA PHE A 61 -10.08 -0.01 2.66
C PHE A 61 -11.30 -0.09 1.72
N GLU A 62 -12.38 -0.74 2.18
CA GLU A 62 -13.62 -0.84 1.39
C GLU A 62 -14.22 0.55 1.10
N GLU A 63 -14.11 1.45 2.07
CA GLU A 63 -14.35 2.87 1.93
C GLU A 63 -13.33 3.61 2.80
N PHE A 64 -12.62 4.60 2.27
CA PHE A 64 -11.70 5.40 3.05
C PHE A 64 -11.44 6.74 2.37
N THR A 65 -11.97 7.79 2.98
CA THR A 65 -11.72 9.18 2.61
C THR A 65 -11.53 9.98 3.89
N LEU A 66 -10.31 10.46 4.09
CA LEU A 66 -9.98 11.51 5.04
C LEU A 66 -9.55 12.77 4.28
N PRO A 67 -9.47 13.94 4.93
CA PRO A 67 -8.80 15.10 4.34
C PRO A 67 -7.41 14.73 3.81
N GLU A 68 -7.04 15.36 2.68
CA GLU A 68 -5.81 15.10 1.95
C GLU A 68 -4.55 15.46 2.76
N PRO A 69 -3.37 14.92 2.40
CA PRO A 69 -2.09 15.43 2.86
C PRO A 69 -1.94 16.93 2.60
N GLU A 70 -1.10 17.60 3.38
CA GLU A 70 -0.76 18.99 3.14
C GLU A 70 -0.18 19.15 1.73
N THR A 71 -0.64 20.18 1.02
CA THR A 71 -0.19 20.53 -0.34
C THR A 71 0.62 21.83 -0.38
N VAL A 72 0.85 22.42 0.81
CA VAL A 72 1.54 23.71 0.98
C VAL A 72 2.82 23.52 1.79
N ALA A 73 3.88 24.18 1.34
CA ALA A 73 5.16 24.24 2.03
C ALA A 73 5.03 24.80 3.46
N PRO A 74 5.79 24.29 4.45
CA PRO A 74 6.86 23.28 4.37
C PRO A 74 6.39 21.85 4.66
N ASN A 75 5.08 21.57 4.52
CA ASN A 75 4.50 20.32 5.01
C ASN A 75 4.04 19.33 3.93
N ILE A 76 4.38 19.57 2.66
CA ILE A 76 3.89 18.81 1.51
C ILE A 76 4.01 17.30 1.74
N GLY A 77 2.92 16.57 1.48
CA GLY A 77 2.86 15.11 1.60
C GLY A 77 2.70 14.59 3.04
N GLN A 78 2.44 15.44 4.03
CA GLN A 78 2.16 15.01 5.41
C GLN A 78 0.67 15.01 5.74
N CYS A 79 0.24 13.99 6.47
CA CYS A 79 -1.07 13.95 7.11
C CYS A 79 -1.01 14.63 8.49
N LEU A 80 -1.09 15.97 8.55
CA LEU A 80 -0.96 16.70 9.83
C LEU A 80 -2.26 16.79 10.60
N ARG A 81 -3.29 17.38 9.98
CA ARG A 81 -4.55 17.74 10.64
C ARG A 81 -5.48 16.55 10.83
N SER A 82 -5.68 15.77 9.77
CA SER A 82 -6.51 14.58 9.78
C SER A 82 -5.74 13.37 9.28
N LYS A 83 -5.76 12.29 10.04
CA LYS A 83 -4.98 11.08 9.76
C LYS A 83 -5.55 9.86 10.47
N MET A 84 -5.34 8.70 9.87
CA MET A 84 -5.41 7.42 10.55
C MET A 84 -3.99 7.05 11.00
N MET A 85 -3.79 6.83 12.28
CA MET A 85 -2.53 6.34 12.84
C MET A 85 -2.62 4.87 13.18
N LEU A 86 -1.58 4.13 12.85
CA LEU A 86 -1.39 2.74 13.24
C LEU A 86 -0.35 2.68 14.34
N THR A 87 -0.72 2.02 15.43
CA THR A 87 0.16 1.76 16.57
C THR A 87 0.07 0.29 16.94
N GLY A 88 1.14 -0.30 17.45
CA GLY A 88 1.14 -1.71 17.82
C GLY A 88 2.08 -2.02 18.98
N SER A 89 1.83 -3.18 19.60
CA SER A 89 2.79 -3.83 20.49
C SER A 89 4.09 -4.21 19.74
N ALA A 90 5.13 -4.62 20.46
CA ALA A 90 6.41 -5.04 19.89
C ALA A 90 6.32 -6.19 18.86
N GLY A 91 5.22 -6.95 18.88
CA GLY A 91 4.96 -8.03 17.92
C GLY A 91 4.40 -7.58 16.59
N VAL A 92 4.11 -6.30 16.39
CA VAL A 92 3.49 -5.80 15.16
C VAL A 92 4.48 -4.91 14.42
N THR A 93 4.77 -5.25 13.16
CA THR A 93 5.60 -4.44 12.28
C THR A 93 4.77 -3.91 11.12
N TYR A 94 4.90 -2.63 10.82
CA TYR A 94 4.19 -1.93 9.76
C TYR A 94 5.13 -0.94 9.06
N ARG A 95 4.96 -0.76 7.74
CA ARG A 95 5.80 0.14 6.94
C ARG A 95 5.27 1.57 6.88
N VAL A 96 3.95 1.73 7.02
CA VAL A 96 3.28 3.03 6.99
C VAL A 96 2.48 3.20 8.27
N ALA A 97 2.91 4.17 9.08
CA ALA A 97 2.36 4.43 10.42
C ALA A 97 1.19 5.42 10.43
N GLN A 98 1.12 6.29 9.42
CA GLN A 98 0.08 7.31 9.31
C GLN A 98 -0.31 7.50 7.85
N PHE A 99 -1.60 7.66 7.60
CA PHE A 99 -2.15 7.84 6.27
C PHE A 99 -3.46 8.65 6.30
N CYS A 100 -3.75 9.33 5.20
CA CYS A 100 -4.91 10.19 5.01
C CYS A 100 -5.26 10.27 3.51
N GLY A 101 -6.17 11.14 3.10
CA GLY A 101 -6.67 11.20 1.72
C GLY A 101 -7.59 10.03 1.35
N VAL A 102 -7.52 9.59 0.10
CA VAL A 102 -8.40 8.60 -0.52
C VAL A 102 -7.66 7.27 -0.73
N LEU A 103 -8.07 6.24 0.01
CA LEU A 103 -7.51 4.88 -0.09
C LEU A 103 -8.56 3.82 -0.46
N THR A 104 -9.78 4.23 -0.78
CA THR A 104 -10.86 3.31 -1.19
C THR A 104 -10.41 2.36 -2.30
N GLY A 105 -10.55 1.06 -2.06
CA GLY A 105 -10.16 -0.01 -2.98
C GLY A 105 -8.71 -0.50 -2.79
N GLN A 106 -7.93 0.11 -1.90
CA GLN A 106 -6.57 -0.32 -1.57
C GLN A 106 -6.54 -1.22 -0.34
N HIS A 107 -5.37 -1.81 -0.07
CA HIS A 107 -5.12 -2.61 1.12
C HIS A 107 -3.70 -2.42 1.64
N MET A 108 -3.48 -2.82 2.90
CA MET A 108 -2.18 -2.84 3.57
C MET A 108 -2.01 -4.13 4.37
N TYR A 109 -0.78 -4.64 4.43
CA TYR A 109 -0.38 -5.75 5.29
C TYR A 109 0.45 -5.26 6.49
N LEU A 110 0.19 -5.86 7.65
CA LEU A 110 0.96 -5.72 8.88
C LEU A 110 1.55 -7.09 9.21
N GLU A 111 2.84 -7.13 9.55
CA GLU A 111 3.50 -8.35 10.00
C GLU A 111 3.26 -8.54 11.49
N ILE A 112 2.95 -9.77 11.87
CA ILE A 112 2.77 -10.20 13.26
C ILE A 112 3.86 -11.21 13.58
N ASN A 113 4.60 -11.01 14.66
CA ASN A 113 5.49 -12.02 15.21
C ASN A 113 4.66 -13.08 15.96
N PRO A 114 4.51 -14.30 15.41
CA PRO A 114 3.66 -15.33 16.00
C PRO A 114 4.30 -16.05 17.19
N ASP A 115 5.54 -15.74 17.53
CA ASP A 115 6.29 -16.36 18.64
C ASP A 115 6.17 -15.55 19.95
N LEU A 116 5.51 -14.38 19.92
CA LEU A 116 5.21 -13.61 21.13
C LEU A 116 3.89 -14.12 21.72
N GLU A 117 4.02 -14.89 22.79
CA GLU A 117 2.95 -15.79 23.24
C GLU A 117 1.74 -15.06 23.87
N ASP A 118 1.90 -13.85 24.40
CA ASP A 118 0.78 -13.10 24.98
C ASP A 118 0.99 -11.59 24.86
N SER A 119 -0.08 -10.83 24.61
CA SER A 119 -0.16 -9.36 24.50
C SER A 119 0.06 -8.71 23.11
N THR A 120 0.03 -9.46 22.01
CA THR A 120 0.10 -8.84 20.68
C THR A 120 -1.20 -8.11 20.33
N TYR A 121 -1.09 -6.83 20.01
CA TYR A 121 -2.21 -6.00 19.54
C TYR A 121 -1.75 -4.89 18.61
N PHE A 122 -2.69 -4.34 17.86
CA PHE A 122 -2.54 -3.06 17.19
C PHE A 122 -3.81 -2.22 17.32
N SER A 123 -3.68 -0.91 17.14
CA SER A 123 -4.79 0.03 17.15
C SER A 123 -4.74 0.91 15.91
N LEU A 124 -5.91 1.11 15.32
CA LEU A 124 -6.18 2.16 14.34
C LEU A 124 -6.79 3.35 15.07
N MET A 125 -6.16 4.51 14.97
CA MET A 125 -6.61 5.75 15.61
C MET A 125 -6.82 6.82 14.55
N ALA A 126 -8.09 7.12 14.25
CA ALA A 126 -8.43 8.28 13.47
C ALA A 126 -8.34 9.53 14.35
N ILE A 127 -7.54 10.49 13.93
CA ILE A 127 -7.49 11.84 14.49
C ILE A 127 -8.02 12.74 13.40
N ILE A 128 -9.15 13.40 13.65
CA ILE A 128 -9.75 14.38 12.76
C ILE A 128 -9.58 15.74 13.39
N GLY A 129 -8.91 16.64 12.67
CA GLY A 129 -8.59 17.98 13.13
C GLY A 129 -8.74 19.02 12.03
N VAL A 130 -8.81 20.27 12.47
CA VAL A 130 -8.85 21.49 11.64
C VAL A 130 -7.72 22.41 12.08
N GLU A 131 -7.35 23.38 11.25
CA GLU A 131 -6.32 24.36 11.60
C GLU A 131 -6.82 25.32 12.67
N ASN A 132 -7.98 25.93 12.44
CA ASN A 132 -8.63 26.81 13.39
C ASN A 132 -9.95 26.19 13.88
N PRO A 133 -10.33 26.39 15.15
CA PRO A 133 -11.59 25.86 15.69
C PRO A 133 -12.86 26.31 14.96
N SER A 134 -12.78 27.41 14.20
CA SER A 134 -13.87 27.96 13.38
C SER A 134 -13.94 27.37 11.97
N ASP A 135 -12.92 26.64 11.52
CA ASP A 135 -12.89 26.09 10.17
C ASP A 135 -13.90 24.95 10.04
N PRO A 136 -14.62 24.85 8.90
CA PRO A 136 -15.50 23.73 8.67
C PRO A 136 -14.69 22.43 8.58
N VAL A 137 -15.14 21.39 9.25
CA VAL A 137 -14.53 20.06 9.15
C VAL A 137 -14.93 19.45 7.80
N PRO A 138 -13.97 19.06 6.95
CA PRO A 138 -14.30 18.38 5.70
C PRO A 138 -15.03 17.05 5.97
N GLN A 139 -15.83 16.60 5.00
CA GLN A 139 -16.46 15.29 5.09
C GLN A 139 -15.40 14.19 5.10
N TYR A 140 -15.61 13.19 5.94
CA TYR A 140 -14.80 11.98 5.94
C TYR A 140 -15.69 10.76 6.21
N SER A 141 -15.22 9.62 5.72
CA SER A 141 -15.88 8.33 5.92
C SER A 141 -14.85 7.23 5.86
N TRP A 142 -15.05 6.17 6.64
CA TRP A 142 -14.24 4.97 6.51
C TRP A 142 -15.04 3.72 6.86
N LYS A 143 -14.74 2.66 6.11
CA LYS A 143 -15.06 1.27 6.40
C LYS A 143 -13.85 0.44 6.04
N ILE A 144 -13.14 0.01 7.08
CA ILE A 144 -11.92 -0.79 6.95
C ILE A 144 -12.26 -2.21 7.39
N LYS A 145 -12.11 -3.17 6.50
CA LYS A 145 -12.17 -4.59 6.86
C LYS A 145 -10.79 -5.00 7.35
N ILE A 146 -10.75 -5.61 8.53
CA ILE A 146 -9.53 -6.15 9.13
C ILE A 146 -9.63 -7.66 9.09
N THR A 147 -8.66 -8.31 8.45
CA THR A 147 -8.56 -9.76 8.33
C THR A 147 -7.27 -10.23 8.96
N GLN A 148 -7.36 -11.02 10.02
CA GLN A 148 -6.20 -11.65 10.63
C GLN A 148 -5.84 -12.95 9.88
N ILE A 149 -4.58 -13.08 9.47
CA ILE A 149 -4.10 -14.12 8.53
C ILE A 149 -3.21 -15.12 9.28
N ASN A 150 -3.54 -16.40 9.11
CA ASN A 150 -2.79 -17.47 9.75
C ASN A 150 -1.44 -17.76 9.06
N CYS A 151 -0.53 -18.39 9.80
CA CYS A 151 0.82 -18.73 9.35
C CYS A 151 0.90 -19.88 8.33
N ALA A 152 -0.21 -20.50 7.96
CA ALA A 152 -0.16 -21.68 7.10
C ALA A 152 0.48 -21.36 5.75
N THR A 153 1.34 -22.26 5.27
CA THR A 153 2.09 -22.10 4.02
C THR A 153 1.18 -22.04 2.79
N GLU A 154 0.01 -22.67 2.85
CA GLU A 154 -0.98 -22.72 1.76
C GLU A 154 -1.97 -21.55 1.80
N ASN A 155 -1.79 -20.60 2.70
CA ASN A 155 -2.69 -19.46 2.79
C ASN A 155 -2.39 -18.44 1.70
N TYR A 156 -3.17 -18.48 0.61
CA TYR A 156 -3.04 -17.56 -0.52
C TYR A 156 -3.27 -16.07 -0.17
N LEU A 157 -3.85 -15.78 1.00
CA LEU A 157 -3.98 -14.41 1.49
C LEU A 157 -2.70 -13.90 2.16
N ARG A 158 -1.76 -14.77 2.52
CA ARG A 158 -0.51 -14.37 3.16
C ARG A 158 0.43 -13.74 2.14
N ALA A 159 0.78 -12.48 2.38
CA ALA A 159 1.79 -11.78 1.61
C ALA A 159 3.21 -12.26 1.99
N PRO A 160 4.18 -12.22 1.06
CA PRO A 160 5.59 -12.40 1.43
C PRO A 160 6.01 -11.39 2.50
N ALA A 161 6.93 -11.79 3.36
CA ALA A 161 7.36 -10.97 4.49
C ALA A 161 7.94 -9.63 4.00
N GLY A 162 7.43 -8.52 4.56
CA GLY A 162 7.91 -7.18 4.28
C GLY A 162 7.14 -6.40 3.19
N CYS A 163 6.24 -7.08 2.46
CA CYS A 163 5.36 -6.44 1.50
C CYS A 163 4.26 -5.64 2.20
N LEU A 164 4.12 -4.35 1.90
CA LEU A 164 2.97 -3.57 2.37
C LEU A 164 1.71 -3.89 1.57
N GLN A 165 1.86 -4.10 0.26
CA GLN A 165 0.77 -4.49 -0.63
C GLN A 165 1.12 -5.82 -1.31
N TYR A 166 0.12 -6.67 -1.47
CA TYR A 166 0.26 -7.95 -2.17
C TYR A 166 -0.88 -8.16 -3.14
N PHE A 167 -0.55 -8.40 -4.39
CA PHE A 167 -1.49 -8.65 -5.48
C PHE A 167 -1.22 -10.01 -6.11
N TYR A 168 -2.22 -10.55 -6.80
CA TYR A 168 -2.18 -11.88 -7.42
C TYR A 168 -3.00 -11.87 -8.70
N GLY A 169 -2.82 -12.90 -9.53
CA GLY A 169 -3.45 -13.01 -10.84
C GLY A 169 -2.50 -12.68 -11.97
N GLN A 170 -2.89 -13.06 -13.19
CA GLN A 170 -2.07 -12.85 -14.38
C GLN A 170 -2.04 -11.38 -14.82
N ARG A 171 -3.10 -10.63 -14.50
CA ARG A 171 -3.23 -9.19 -14.79
C ARG A 171 -3.87 -8.49 -13.59
N GLY A 172 -3.54 -7.23 -13.41
CA GLY A 172 -4.17 -6.40 -12.38
C GLY A 172 -3.63 -4.98 -12.37
N ASN A 173 -4.06 -4.23 -11.36
CA ASN A 173 -3.66 -2.85 -11.14
C ASN A 173 -2.91 -2.75 -9.82
N VAL A 174 -1.87 -1.93 -9.81
CA VAL A 174 -1.08 -1.58 -8.63
C VAL A 174 -1.04 -0.06 -8.54
N GLU A 175 -1.27 0.47 -7.35
CA GLU A 175 -1.31 1.91 -7.16
C GLU A 175 -0.61 2.32 -5.87
N SER A 176 0.08 3.46 -5.92
CA SER A 176 0.65 4.04 -4.71
C SER A 176 -0.47 4.48 -3.76
N LEU A 177 -0.16 4.50 -2.47
CA LEU A 177 -1.06 5.08 -1.47
C LEU A 177 -1.43 6.51 -1.86
N ASN A 178 -2.72 6.83 -1.73
CA ASN A 178 -3.34 8.11 -2.07
C ASN A 178 -3.24 8.55 -3.55
N SER A 179 -2.91 7.66 -4.49
CA SER A 179 -2.84 7.97 -5.94
C SER A 179 -4.18 8.38 -6.60
N ARG A 180 -5.29 8.24 -5.87
CA ARG A 180 -6.64 8.68 -6.28
C ARG A 180 -7.06 9.99 -5.62
N GLY A 181 -6.36 10.41 -4.58
CA GLY A 181 -6.54 11.69 -3.92
C GLY A 181 -5.86 12.81 -4.70
N THR A 182 -6.16 14.05 -4.33
CA THR A 182 -5.57 15.23 -4.97
C THR A 182 -4.31 15.74 -4.26
N GLY A 183 -4.04 15.27 -3.04
CA GLY A 183 -2.89 15.70 -2.25
C GLY A 183 -1.57 15.00 -2.58
N GLY A 184 -1.57 14.06 -3.54
CA GLY A 184 -0.41 13.28 -3.94
C GLY A 184 -0.01 12.19 -2.91
N TYR A 185 1.11 11.52 -3.17
CA TYR A 185 1.63 10.49 -2.27
C TYR A 185 2.22 11.08 -0.99
N PHE A 186 2.31 10.27 0.07
CA PHE A 186 2.89 10.72 1.34
C PHE A 186 4.42 10.85 1.25
N ARG A 187 4.99 11.79 2.01
CA ARG A 187 6.46 11.87 2.15
C ARG A 187 6.98 10.80 3.11
N SER A 188 8.27 10.49 3.01
CA SER A 188 8.99 9.53 3.86
C SER A 188 8.44 8.11 3.81
N LEU A 189 8.00 7.69 2.63
CA LEU A 189 7.56 6.32 2.36
C LEU A 189 8.74 5.45 1.95
N ASP A 190 8.70 4.21 2.41
CA ASP A 190 9.61 3.17 1.99
C ASP A 190 8.92 1.81 2.17
N TYR A 191 8.35 1.28 1.09
CA TYR A 191 7.62 0.02 1.14
C TYR A 191 7.69 -0.76 -0.16
N ASP A 192 7.54 -2.07 -0.02
CA ASP A 192 7.48 -3.01 -1.13
C ASP A 192 6.02 -3.35 -1.49
N ILE A 193 5.79 -3.49 -2.78
CA ILE A 193 4.57 -4.02 -3.38
C ILE A 193 4.94 -5.32 -4.08
N CYS A 194 4.28 -6.40 -3.69
CA CYS A 194 4.62 -7.73 -4.16
C CYS A 194 3.53 -8.32 -5.03
N LEU A 195 3.94 -9.11 -6.02
CA LEU A 195 3.03 -9.90 -6.85
C LEU A 195 3.25 -11.39 -6.58
N ARG A 196 2.16 -12.15 -6.55
CA ARG A 196 2.24 -13.61 -6.66
C ARG A 196 2.68 -13.96 -8.08
N THR A 197 3.76 -14.71 -8.22
CA THR A 197 4.16 -15.27 -9.50
C THR A 197 3.12 -16.30 -9.96
N GLU A 198 2.53 -16.08 -11.13
CA GLU A 198 1.59 -17.05 -11.72
C GLU A 198 2.34 -18.15 -12.47
N LEU A 199 1.67 -19.28 -12.70
CA LEU A 199 2.26 -20.46 -13.32
C LEU A 199 2.87 -20.11 -14.69
N ASN A 200 4.11 -20.53 -14.92
CA ASN A 200 4.90 -20.30 -16.14
C ASN A 200 5.17 -18.83 -16.47
N ALA A 201 4.87 -17.89 -15.58
CA ALA A 201 5.25 -16.50 -15.78
C ALA A 201 6.78 -16.35 -15.72
N CYS A 202 7.36 -15.71 -16.73
CA CYS A 202 8.80 -15.46 -16.84
C CYS A 202 9.16 -13.97 -16.89
N ALA A 203 8.20 -13.08 -17.15
CA ALA A 203 8.40 -11.64 -17.14
C ALA A 203 7.12 -10.92 -16.70
N VAL A 204 7.25 -9.67 -16.29
CA VAL A 204 6.13 -8.76 -15.99
C VAL A 204 6.22 -7.56 -16.92
N GLU A 205 5.17 -7.36 -17.70
CA GLU A 205 4.93 -6.10 -18.42
C GLU A 205 4.23 -5.13 -17.47
N TRP A 206 4.78 -3.93 -17.33
CA TRP A 206 4.19 -2.83 -16.58
C TRP A 206 3.84 -1.68 -17.51
N LYS A 207 2.64 -1.15 -17.39
CA LYS A 207 2.22 0.09 -18.05
C LYS A 207 1.68 1.07 -17.02
N ALA A 208 1.90 2.36 -17.24
CA ALA A 208 1.36 3.39 -16.37
C ALA A 208 0.11 4.03 -16.97
N ASP A 209 -1.00 3.96 -16.23
CA ASP A 209 -2.18 4.81 -16.48
C ASP A 209 -1.96 6.23 -15.92
N ALA A 210 -1.16 6.31 -14.84
CA ALA A 210 -0.66 7.54 -14.27
C ALA A 210 0.72 7.29 -13.66
N PHE A 211 1.65 8.22 -13.85
CA PHE A 211 2.98 8.18 -13.25
C PHE A 211 3.46 9.61 -13.05
N ASP A 212 3.63 10.01 -11.80
CA ASP A 212 4.12 11.31 -11.41
C ASP A 212 4.85 11.18 -10.08
N ILE A 213 6.16 10.95 -10.17
CA ILE A 213 7.07 10.81 -9.03
C ILE A 213 8.10 11.92 -9.11
N VAL A 214 8.22 12.70 -8.04
CA VAL A 214 9.17 13.83 -7.99
C VAL A 214 10.59 13.35 -8.21
N GLY A 215 11.29 14.03 -9.11
CA GLY A 215 12.65 13.72 -9.48
C GLY A 215 13.05 14.56 -10.68
N SER A 216 13.63 13.92 -11.68
CA SER A 216 14.02 14.59 -12.92
C SER A 216 12.81 15.14 -13.70
N GLN A 217 12.99 16.29 -14.33
CA GLN A 217 12.01 16.88 -15.25
C GLN A 217 12.05 16.24 -16.65
N THR A 218 13.01 15.35 -16.90
CA THR A 218 13.09 14.59 -18.16
C THR A 218 12.08 13.44 -18.12
N PRO A 219 11.10 13.41 -19.04
CA PRO A 219 10.17 12.27 -19.15
C PRO A 219 10.91 10.94 -19.35
N GLY A 220 10.41 9.84 -18.78
CA GLY A 220 11.08 8.55 -18.87
C GLY A 220 12.41 8.49 -18.11
N ALA A 221 12.62 9.38 -17.14
CA ALA A 221 13.82 9.39 -16.32
C ALA A 221 13.99 8.09 -15.53
N ASN A 222 15.21 7.57 -15.58
CA ASN A 222 15.55 6.29 -14.99
C ASN A 222 17.00 6.29 -14.47
N GLY A 223 17.29 5.33 -13.58
CA GLY A 223 18.59 5.14 -12.97
C GLY A 223 18.81 5.96 -11.71
N ASP A 224 19.75 5.49 -10.89
CA ASP A 224 20.10 6.05 -9.58
C ASP A 224 20.73 7.43 -9.65
N ALA A 225 21.52 7.71 -10.70
CA ALA A 225 22.14 9.02 -10.90
C ALA A 225 21.09 10.13 -11.20
N VAL A 226 19.94 9.77 -11.76
CA VAL A 226 18.89 10.71 -12.20
C VAL A 226 17.75 10.78 -11.18
N CYS A 227 17.27 9.62 -10.71
CA CYS A 227 16.18 9.51 -9.75
C CYS A 227 16.71 9.42 -8.32
N GLN A 228 17.28 10.53 -7.84
CA GLN A 228 17.92 10.64 -6.51
C GLN A 228 16.94 11.05 -5.39
N GLN A 229 15.83 11.70 -5.75
CA GLN A 229 14.80 12.14 -4.80
C GLN A 229 13.85 10.96 -4.52
N ASP A 230 12.66 11.00 -5.11
CA ASP A 230 11.68 9.95 -5.01
C ASP A 230 11.79 9.04 -6.23
N TYR A 231 11.44 7.77 -6.07
CA TYR A 231 11.53 6.81 -7.14
C TYR A 231 10.66 5.58 -6.88
N LEU A 232 10.23 4.96 -7.97
CA LEU A 232 9.76 3.58 -7.98
C LEU A 232 10.89 2.69 -8.46
N ILE A 233 11.20 1.64 -7.70
CA ILE A 233 12.08 0.56 -8.14
C ILE A 233 11.25 -0.51 -8.83
N ILE A 234 11.51 -0.73 -10.11
CA ILE A 234 11.10 -1.92 -10.85
C ILE A 234 12.39 -2.64 -11.24
N PRO A 235 12.75 -3.76 -10.57
CA PRO A 235 14.06 -4.37 -10.77
C PRO A 235 14.27 -4.85 -12.20
N GLN A 236 15.52 -4.74 -12.69
CA GLN A 236 15.97 -5.36 -13.94
C GLN A 236 15.12 -4.97 -15.17
N VAL A 237 14.62 -3.73 -15.22
CA VAL A 237 13.94 -3.26 -16.43
C VAL A 237 14.97 -3.06 -17.54
N ILE A 238 14.72 -3.70 -18.67
CA ILE A 238 15.54 -3.60 -19.87
C ILE A 238 15.09 -2.37 -20.68
N LEU A 239 16.01 -1.44 -20.88
CA LEU A 239 15.80 -0.26 -21.73
C LEU A 239 15.99 -0.60 -23.21
N ASP A 240 15.49 0.24 -24.12
CA ASP A 240 15.72 0.09 -25.58
C ASP A 240 17.21 0.18 -25.95
N THR A 241 18.03 0.78 -25.10
CA THR A 241 19.49 0.84 -25.25
C THR A 241 20.17 -0.50 -24.92
N GLY A 242 19.44 -1.49 -24.39
CA GLY A 242 19.96 -2.74 -23.87
C GLY A 242 20.54 -2.64 -22.44
N GLU A 243 20.49 -1.47 -21.82
CA GLU A 243 20.89 -1.30 -20.41
C GLU A 243 19.80 -1.78 -19.45
N ASN A 244 20.22 -2.29 -18.29
CA ASN A 244 19.31 -2.57 -17.19
C ASN A 244 19.26 -1.38 -16.22
N LYS A 245 18.06 -0.92 -15.89
CA LYS A 245 17.80 0.07 -14.84
C LYS A 245 16.77 -0.44 -13.85
N ASP A 246 16.77 0.15 -12.67
CA ASP A 246 15.88 -0.26 -11.59
C ASP A 246 15.03 0.89 -11.06
N ARG A 247 15.52 2.14 -11.05
CA ARG A 247 14.79 3.30 -10.54
C ARG A 247 14.14 4.11 -11.64
N PHE A 248 12.89 4.53 -11.41
CA PHE A 248 12.08 5.34 -12.30
C PHE A 248 11.43 6.51 -11.55
N CYS A 249 11.44 7.68 -12.17
CA CYS A 249 10.84 8.92 -11.65
C CYS A 249 10.38 9.81 -12.81
N SER A 250 9.87 11.01 -12.53
CA SER A 250 9.25 11.93 -13.49
C SER A 250 7.79 11.58 -13.83
N SER A 251 7.31 12.13 -14.95
CA SER A 251 5.92 12.11 -15.40
C SER A 251 5.55 10.95 -16.34
N VAL A 252 6.52 10.09 -16.68
CA VAL A 252 6.32 8.96 -17.62
C VAL A 252 7.16 7.78 -17.16
N LEU A 253 6.53 6.61 -17.02
CA LEU A 253 7.22 5.33 -16.90
C LEU A 253 7.53 4.81 -18.31
N SER A 254 8.81 4.73 -18.67
CA SER A 254 9.22 4.34 -20.02
C SER A 254 10.57 3.63 -20.01
N ASN A 255 10.80 2.79 -21.01
CA ASN A 255 12.09 2.15 -21.31
C ASN A 255 12.98 3.02 -22.22
N VAL A 256 12.49 4.21 -22.61
CA VAL A 256 13.21 5.22 -23.39
C VAL A 256 13.23 6.54 -22.62
N THR A 257 14.39 7.21 -22.61
CA THR A 257 14.53 8.52 -21.96
C THR A 257 14.10 9.64 -22.89
N GLY A 258 13.37 10.64 -22.38
CA GLY A 258 12.87 11.78 -23.14
C GLY A 258 11.61 11.48 -23.97
N THR A 259 10.99 10.31 -23.81
CA THR A 259 9.74 9.98 -24.48
C THR A 259 8.57 10.82 -23.97
N THR A 260 7.74 11.28 -24.90
CA THR A 260 6.40 11.77 -24.58
C THR A 260 5.50 10.63 -24.07
N PRO A 261 4.39 10.93 -23.36
CA PRO A 261 3.45 9.92 -22.88
C PRO A 261 2.66 9.32 -24.05
N THR A 262 3.32 8.50 -24.86
CA THR A 262 2.68 7.42 -25.61
C THR A 262 2.67 6.18 -24.73
N GLU A 263 1.70 5.28 -24.94
CA GLU A 263 1.54 4.04 -24.18
C GLU A 263 2.85 3.23 -24.20
N THR A 264 3.67 3.41 -23.16
CA THR A 264 5.00 2.82 -23.04
C THR A 264 4.93 1.74 -21.96
N ALA A 265 5.52 0.59 -22.27
CA ALA A 265 5.60 -0.53 -21.37
C ALA A 265 7.06 -0.73 -20.95
N VAL A 266 7.27 -1.09 -19.70
CA VAL A 266 8.56 -1.58 -19.21
C VAL A 266 8.43 -3.06 -18.88
N TYR A 267 9.47 -3.82 -19.17
CA TYR A 267 9.48 -5.26 -18.95
C TYR A 267 10.51 -5.65 -17.91
N MET A 268 10.07 -6.45 -16.94
CA MET A 268 10.88 -6.97 -15.84
C MET A 268 10.95 -8.50 -15.95
N PRO A 269 12.12 -9.10 -16.18
CA PRO A 269 12.30 -10.55 -16.09
C PRO A 269 12.04 -11.07 -14.65
N ILE A 270 11.42 -12.23 -14.53
CA ILE A 270 11.11 -12.90 -13.26
C ILE A 270 12.25 -13.89 -12.95
N ASN A 271 13.20 -13.45 -12.13
CA ASN A 271 14.30 -14.30 -11.63
C ASN A 271 14.11 -14.75 -10.17
N GLY A 272 12.99 -14.41 -9.55
CA GLY A 272 12.69 -14.64 -8.14
C GLY A 272 11.34 -14.05 -7.74
N PRO A 273 11.09 -13.82 -6.44
CA PRO A 273 9.88 -13.14 -5.98
C PRO A 273 9.73 -11.77 -6.65
N ILE A 274 8.51 -11.48 -7.11
CA ILE A 274 8.22 -10.20 -7.77
C ILE A 274 7.92 -9.17 -6.69
N ALA A 275 8.83 -8.20 -6.51
CA ALA A 275 8.66 -7.07 -5.61
C ALA A 275 9.15 -5.78 -6.29
N ILE A 276 8.30 -4.76 -6.29
CA ILE A 276 8.65 -3.38 -6.66
C ILE A 276 8.64 -2.53 -5.39
N ARG A 277 9.47 -1.49 -5.32
CA ARG A 277 9.64 -0.70 -4.10
C ARG A 277 9.40 0.77 -4.36
N PHE A 278 8.48 1.39 -3.63
CA PHE A 278 8.27 2.83 -3.71
C PHE A 278 8.97 3.53 -2.55
N ARG A 279 9.76 4.56 -2.89
CA ARG A 279 10.42 5.42 -1.92
C ARG A 279 10.08 6.88 -2.18
N SER A 280 9.69 7.58 -1.13
CA SER A 280 9.70 9.03 -1.06
C SER A 280 10.58 9.51 0.09
N ASN A 281 11.27 10.62 -0.10
CA ASN A 281 12.15 11.20 0.92
C ASN A 281 11.37 12.16 1.85
N ALA A 282 12.06 12.92 2.69
CA ALA A 282 11.44 13.85 3.64
C ALA A 282 11.31 15.29 3.07
N ASP A 283 11.58 15.48 1.79
CA ASP A 283 11.55 16.79 1.16
C ASP A 283 10.11 17.34 1.12
N ASN A 284 10.02 18.64 0.91
CA ASN A 284 8.76 19.35 0.82
C ASN A 284 8.25 19.39 -0.63
N LEU A 285 8.24 18.24 -1.29
CA LEU A 285 7.77 18.03 -2.66
C LEU A 285 7.17 16.63 -2.75
N ASN A 286 6.06 16.49 -3.47
CA ASN A 286 5.51 15.21 -3.87
C ASN A 286 4.83 15.36 -5.24
N GLY A 287 4.59 14.23 -5.89
CA GLY A 287 3.79 14.11 -7.10
C GLY A 287 2.47 13.40 -6.81
N GLN A 288 1.69 13.15 -7.86
CA GLN A 288 0.41 12.43 -7.77
C GLN A 288 0.59 10.91 -7.56
N GLY A 289 1.81 10.38 -7.70
CA GLY A 289 2.13 8.98 -7.47
C GLY A 289 1.96 8.16 -8.74
N PHE A 290 1.60 6.88 -8.59
CA PHE A 290 1.47 6.00 -9.75
C PHE A 290 0.23 5.11 -9.68
N ARG A 291 -0.30 4.80 -10.85
CA ARG A 291 -1.27 3.74 -11.11
C ARG A 291 -0.78 2.95 -12.30
N LEU A 292 -0.39 1.70 -12.03
CA LEU A 292 0.19 0.80 -13.00
C LEU A 292 -0.78 -0.35 -13.28
N THR A 293 -0.77 -0.84 -14.51
CA THR A 293 -1.26 -2.16 -14.84
C THR A 293 -0.07 -3.10 -14.95
N PHE A 294 -0.25 -4.34 -14.52
CA PHE A 294 0.73 -5.40 -14.73
C PHE A 294 0.11 -6.54 -15.55
N ARG A 295 0.95 -7.20 -16.34
CA ARG A 295 0.65 -8.45 -17.02
C ARG A 295 1.83 -9.40 -16.88
N GLN A 296 1.61 -10.54 -16.27
CA GLN A 296 2.60 -11.62 -16.16
C GLN A 296 2.61 -12.41 -17.48
N LEU A 297 3.76 -12.41 -18.13
CA LEU A 297 4.00 -13.00 -19.46
C LEU A 297 4.56 -14.41 -19.33
N VAL A 298 4.12 -15.29 -20.23
CA VAL A 298 4.69 -16.64 -20.39
C VAL A 298 5.68 -16.69 -21.58
N PRO A 299 6.50 -17.74 -21.72
CA PRO A 299 7.50 -17.83 -22.80
C PRO A 299 6.98 -17.75 -24.24
N SER A 300 5.70 -18.04 -24.48
CA SER A 300 5.12 -17.85 -25.81
C SER A 300 4.80 -16.39 -26.16
N GLU A 301 4.89 -15.48 -25.18
CA GLU A 301 4.53 -14.06 -25.34
C GLU A 301 5.74 -13.13 -25.36
N THR A 302 6.94 -13.62 -25.01
CA THR A 302 8.14 -12.78 -24.88
C THR A 302 9.43 -13.61 -24.93
N ASP A 303 10.48 -13.04 -25.51
CA ASP A 303 11.85 -13.60 -25.55
C ASP A 303 12.70 -13.19 -24.33
N LEU A 304 12.05 -12.71 -23.26
CA LEU A 304 12.70 -12.29 -22.01
C LEU A 304 12.92 -13.44 -21.02
N CYS A 305 12.35 -14.61 -21.32
CA CYS A 305 12.79 -15.88 -20.79
C CYS A 305 13.89 -16.45 -21.70
#